data_AF-A0A956YGI2-F1
#
_entry.id   AF-A0A956YGI2-F1
#
_cell.length_a   1.000
_cell.length_b   1.000
_cell.length_c   1.000
_cell.angle_alpha   90.00
_cell.angle_beta   90.00
_cell.angle_gamma   90.00
#
_symmetry.space_group_name_H-M   'P 1'
#
loop_
_entity.id
_entity.type
_entity.pdbx_description
1 polymer ?
#
loop_
_entity_poly.entity_id
_entity_poly.type
_entity_poly.pdbx_seq_one_letter_code
_entity_poly.pdbx_strand_id
1 'polypeptide(L)'
;AGITATDVIDQADDLPEYRQQLIEAHLQALMHYTHAGYDGEVIVYEAKSRPLLNPGHHALEWVDYVSRPITIRTVSGSHSSVLHKPHVVQLARDVQNSLDQARQNQ
;
A
#
# COMPACT_ATOMS: atom_id res chain seq x y z
N ALA A 1 7.86 -9.90 23.91
CA ALA A 1 8.63 -10.43 22.77
C ALA A 1 8.20 -9.67 21.52
N GLY A 2 9.12 -9.31 20.63
CA GLY A 2 8.76 -8.66 19.36
C GLY A 2 8.12 -9.65 18.39
N ILE A 3 7.35 -9.15 17.42
CA ILE A 3 6.84 -9.94 16.30
C ILE A 3 8.03 -10.40 15.44
N THR A 4 8.10 -11.69 15.11
CA THR A 4 9.11 -12.27 14.23
C THR A 4 8.62 -12.38 12.80
N ALA A 5 9.52 -12.65 11.85
CA ALA A 5 9.11 -12.88 10.46
C ALA A 5 8.16 -14.10 10.31
N THR A 6 8.34 -15.12 11.14
CA THR A 6 7.51 -16.35 11.16
C THR A 6 6.10 -16.13 11.69
N ASP A 7 5.88 -15.09 12.50
CA ASP A 7 4.54 -14.74 12.97
C ASP A 7 3.64 -14.21 11.84
N VAL A 8 4.21 -13.76 10.71
CA VAL A 8 3.48 -13.09 9.62
C VAL A 8 3.62 -13.73 8.25
N ILE A 9 4.68 -14.52 8.01
CA ILE A 9 4.95 -15.16 6.73
C ILE A 9 5.20 -16.65 6.99
N ASP A 10 4.30 -17.49 6.48
CA ASP A 10 4.31 -18.95 6.69
C ASP A 10 5.64 -19.63 6.31
N GLN A 11 6.38 -19.07 5.36
CA GLN A 11 7.66 -19.59 4.86
C GLN A 11 8.86 -18.73 5.27
N ALA A 12 8.76 -17.94 6.33
CA ALA A 12 9.85 -17.06 6.74
C ALA A 12 11.13 -17.84 7.10
N ASP A 13 11.01 -19.04 7.67
CA ASP A 13 12.15 -19.89 8.03
C ASP A 13 12.96 -20.35 6.81
N ASP A 14 12.34 -20.41 5.63
CA ASP A 14 13.02 -20.77 4.37
C ASP A 14 13.81 -19.59 3.78
N LEU A 15 13.63 -18.38 4.31
CA LEU A 15 14.34 -17.19 3.84
C LEU A 15 15.72 -17.09 4.48
N PRO A 16 16.73 -16.59 3.74
CA PRO A 16 18.01 -16.20 4.34
C PRO A 16 17.80 -15.25 5.52
N GLU A 17 18.64 -15.38 6.56
CA GLU A 17 18.53 -14.61 7.81
C GLU A 17 18.37 -13.09 7.58
N TYR A 18 19.14 -12.52 6.65
CA TYR A 18 19.05 -11.08 6.36
C TYR A 18 17.66 -10.64 5.86
N ARG A 19 16.89 -11.52 5.21
CA ARG A 19 15.52 -11.22 4.78
C ARG A 19 14.54 -11.30 5.94
N GLN A 20 14.71 -12.26 6.84
CA GLN A 20 13.90 -12.36 8.06
C GLN A 20 14.07 -11.09 8.91
N GLN A 21 15.32 -10.68 9.15
CA GLN A 21 15.65 -9.44 9.86
C GLN A 21 15.05 -8.20 9.17
N LEU A 22 15.06 -8.16 7.83
CA LEU A 22 14.44 -7.08 7.07
C LEU A 22 12.92 -7.03 7.29
N ILE A 23 12.24 -8.18 7.25
CA ILE A 23 10.80 -8.27 7.52
C ILE A 23 10.50 -7.76 8.93
N GLU A 24 11.24 -8.25 9.93
CA GLU A 24 11.06 -7.85 11.34
C GLU A 24 11.26 -6.35 11.54
N ALA A 25 12.27 -5.76 10.90
CA ALA A 25 12.51 -4.32 10.95
C ALA A 25 11.32 -3.52 10.37
N HIS A 26 10.73 -3.98 9.25
CA HIS A 26 9.55 -3.33 8.67
C HIS A 26 8.31 -3.47 9.57
N LEU A 27 8.10 -4.64 10.17
CA LEU A 27 6.98 -4.86 11.12
C LEU A 27 7.14 -3.99 12.37
N GLN A 28 8.35 -3.90 12.92
CA GLN A 28 8.63 -3.02 14.04
C GLN A 28 8.36 -1.56 13.68
N ALA A 29 8.82 -1.10 12.52
CA ALA A 29 8.54 0.26 12.06
C ALA A 29 7.03 0.50 11.90
N LEU A 30 6.29 -0.45 11.32
CA LEU A 30 4.84 -0.37 11.14
C LEU A 30 4.10 -0.27 12.48
N MET A 31 4.45 -1.10 13.47
CA MET A 31 3.78 -1.11 14.77
C MET A 31 4.02 0.16 15.60
N HIS A 32 5.19 0.78 15.45
CA HIS A 32 5.55 1.99 16.20
C HIS A 32 5.26 3.28 15.42
N TYR A 33 4.74 3.17 14.20
CA TYR A 33 4.40 4.34 13.40
C TYR A 33 3.18 5.07 13.98
N THR A 34 3.42 6.26 14.52
CA THR A 34 2.37 7.20 14.92
C THR A 34 2.29 8.31 13.88
N HIS A 35 1.11 8.53 13.31
CA HIS A 35 0.93 9.55 12.28
C HIS A 35 0.63 10.93 12.88
N ALA A 36 1.14 11.98 12.22
CA ALA A 36 0.51 13.30 12.25
C ALA A 36 -0.39 13.37 11.00
N GLY A 37 -1.62 13.87 11.11
CA GLY A 37 -2.53 13.95 9.97
C GLY A 37 -1.91 14.68 8.76
N TYR A 38 -2.20 14.21 7.55
CA TYR A 38 -1.71 14.81 6.30
C TYR A 38 -2.78 15.70 5.68
N ASP A 39 -2.43 16.94 5.36
CA ASP A 39 -3.35 17.96 4.81
C ASP A 39 -3.20 18.19 3.30
N GLY A 40 -2.32 17.43 2.63
CA GLY A 40 -2.20 17.43 1.18
C GLY A 40 -3.28 16.60 0.48
N GLU A 41 -3.31 16.69 -0.86
CA GLU A 41 -4.19 15.84 -1.67
C GLU A 41 -3.66 14.41 -1.71
N VAL A 42 -4.57 13.44 -1.57
CA VAL A 42 -4.24 12.01 -1.57
C VAL A 42 -5.07 11.28 -2.61
N ILE A 43 -4.40 10.48 -3.43
CA ILE A 43 -5.01 9.54 -4.36
C ILE A 43 -4.61 8.13 -3.94
N VAL A 44 -5.60 7.28 -3.65
CA VAL A 44 -5.41 5.87 -3.32
C VAL A 44 -5.78 5.03 -4.55
N TYR A 45 -4.81 4.28 -5.07
CA TYR A 45 -5.05 3.31 -6.14
C TYR A 45 -5.36 1.94 -5.55
N GLU A 46 -6.60 1.47 -5.75
CA GLU A 46 -7.08 0.22 -5.17
C GLU A 46 -7.15 -0.88 -6.23
N ALA A 47 -6.56 -2.04 -5.94
CA ALA A 47 -6.64 -3.19 -6.84
C ALA A 47 -8.07 -3.74 -6.92
N LYS A 48 -8.54 -4.00 -8.15
CA LYS A 48 -9.89 -4.50 -8.45
C LYS A 48 -10.14 -5.89 -7.86
N SER A 49 -9.15 -6.77 -7.94
CA SER A 49 -9.24 -8.13 -7.41
C SER A 49 -8.91 -8.11 -5.92
N ARG A 50 -9.91 -8.40 -5.09
CA ARG A 50 -9.75 -8.53 -3.64
C ARG A 50 -9.72 -10.01 -3.23
N PRO A 51 -8.94 -10.42 -2.22
CA PRO A 51 -9.06 -11.74 -1.62
C PRO A 51 -10.47 -11.95 -1.07
N LEU A 52 -11.07 -13.11 -1.33
CA LEU A 52 -12.44 -13.43 -0.87
C LEU A 52 -12.57 -13.43 0.66
N LEU A 53 -11.47 -13.65 1.39
CA LEU A 53 -11.45 -13.79 2.85
C LEU A 53 -10.97 -12.53 3.60
N ASN A 54 -10.62 -11.45 2.88
CA ASN A 54 -10.30 -10.16 3.50
C ASN A 54 -10.79 -9.01 2.61
N PRO A 55 -12.09 -8.70 2.62
CA PRO A 55 -12.69 -7.70 1.75
C PRO A 55 -12.50 -6.26 2.26
N GLY A 56 -11.59 -6.05 3.23
CA GLY A 56 -11.31 -4.76 3.87
C GLY A 56 -11.36 -3.61 2.85
N HIS A 57 -12.18 -2.61 3.14
CA HIS A 57 -12.21 -1.39 2.33
C HIS A 57 -11.00 -0.57 2.72
N HIS A 58 -9.81 -1.01 2.29
CA HIS A 58 -8.52 -0.45 2.68
C HIS A 58 -8.44 1.06 2.42
N ALA A 59 -9.17 1.58 1.44
CA ALA A 59 -9.25 3.01 1.19
C ALA A 59 -9.94 3.80 2.31
N LEU A 60 -10.94 3.22 3.00
CA LEU A 60 -11.59 3.86 4.14
C LEU A 60 -10.67 3.94 5.36
N GLU A 61 -9.68 3.06 5.47
CA GLU A 61 -8.69 3.12 6.55
C GLU A 61 -7.80 4.37 6.45
N TRP A 62 -7.73 5.03 5.29
CA TRP A 62 -6.96 6.27 5.12
C TRP A 62 -7.65 7.51 5.70
N VAL A 63 -8.96 7.47 5.94
CA VAL A 63 -9.71 8.67 6.36
C VAL A 63 -9.25 9.21 7.71
N ASP A 64 -8.74 8.33 8.58
CA ASP A 64 -8.21 8.71 9.90
C ASP A 64 -6.85 9.43 9.80
N TYR A 65 -6.18 9.33 8.65
CA TYR A 65 -4.81 9.83 8.44
C TYR A 65 -4.76 11.13 7.64
N VAL A 66 -5.87 11.55 7.02
CA VAL A 66 -5.90 12.73 6.14
C VAL A 66 -6.92 13.75 6.60
N SER A 67 -6.60 15.03 6.41
CA SER A 67 -7.51 16.14 6.73
C SER A 67 -8.39 16.56 5.54
N ARG A 68 -8.07 16.10 4.33
CA ARG A 68 -8.80 16.39 3.09
C ARG A 68 -9.43 15.12 2.53
N PRO A 69 -10.52 15.23 1.73
CA PRO A 69 -11.11 14.07 1.07
C PRO A 69 -10.09 13.31 0.21
N ILE A 70 -10.07 11.98 0.34
CA ILE A 70 -9.27 11.11 -0.52
C ILE A 70 -9.95 10.89 -1.87
N THR A 71 -9.16 10.77 -2.93
CA THR A 71 -9.63 10.28 -4.24
C THR A 71 -9.28 8.81 -4.37
N ILE A 72 -10.26 7.94 -4.61
CA ILE A 72 -10.03 6.51 -4.80
C ILE A 72 -10.09 6.19 -6.30
N ARG A 73 -9.10 5.46 -6.81
CA ARG A 73 -9.05 4.99 -8.21
C ARG A 73 -8.86 3.47 -8.25
N THR A 74 -9.87 2.74 -8.74
CA THR A 74 -9.74 1.28 -8.91
C THR A 74 -8.89 0.95 -10.13
N VAL A 75 -7.90 0.06 -9.96
CA VAL A 75 -6.98 -0.42 -11.00
C VAL A 75 -7.06 -1.92 -11.18
N SER A 76 -6.78 -2.42 -12.39
CA SER A 76 -6.81 -3.87 -12.66
C SER A 76 -5.72 -4.63 -11.90
N GLY A 77 -5.98 -5.90 -11.58
CA GLY A 77 -5.05 -6.79 -10.89
C GLY A 77 -5.41 -6.96 -9.41
N SER A 78 -4.52 -7.63 -8.67
CA SER A 78 -4.55 -7.79 -7.21
C SER A 78 -3.45 -6.96 -6.57
N HIS A 79 -3.41 -6.93 -5.23
CA HIS A 79 -2.28 -6.32 -4.48
C HIS A 79 -0.91 -6.82 -4.98
N SER A 80 -0.79 -8.12 -5.27
CA SER A 80 0.46 -8.74 -5.75
C SER A 80 0.71 -8.60 -7.25
N SER A 81 -0.33 -8.37 -8.07
CA SER A 81 -0.18 -8.32 -9.52
C SER A 81 -0.26 -6.92 -10.14
N VAL A 82 -0.70 -5.90 -9.40
CA VAL A 82 -0.91 -4.55 -9.92
C VAL A 82 0.36 -3.91 -10.48
N LEU A 83 1.53 -4.25 -9.93
CA LEU A 83 2.84 -3.78 -10.39
C LEU A 83 3.45 -4.63 -11.52
N HIS A 84 2.75 -5.67 -11.99
CA HIS A 84 3.19 -6.53 -13.07
C HIS A 84 2.42 -6.26 -14.38
N LYS A 85 3.01 -6.65 -15.52
CA LYS A 85 2.30 -6.60 -16.80
C LYS A 85 1.10 -7.57 -16.79
N PRO A 86 -0.04 -7.19 -17.39
CA PRO A 86 -0.27 -5.95 -18.14
C PRO A 86 -0.70 -4.75 -17.27
N HIS A 87 -1.06 -4.98 -16.00
CA HIS A 87 -1.70 -4.01 -15.10
C HIS A 87 -0.87 -2.74 -14.85
N VAL A 88 0.45 -2.91 -14.70
CA VAL A 88 1.37 -1.80 -14.44
C VAL A 88 1.34 -0.71 -15.51
N VAL A 89 1.01 -1.07 -16.76
CA VAL A 89 0.96 -0.11 -17.87
C VAL A 89 -0.18 0.89 -17.68
N GLN A 90 -1.32 0.43 -17.18
CA GLN A 90 -2.45 1.33 -16.90
C GLN A 90 -2.16 2.16 -15.64
N LEU A 91 -1.67 1.51 -14.57
CA LEU A 91 -1.31 2.21 -13.33
C LEU A 91 -0.30 3.34 -13.58
N ALA A 92 0.77 3.07 -14.33
CA ALA A 92 1.79 4.07 -14.62
C ALA A 92 1.23 5.29 -15.39
N ARG A 93 0.33 5.07 -16.35
CA ARG A 93 -0.34 6.15 -17.07
C ARG A 93 -1.19 7.02 -16.15
N ASP A 94 -1.97 6.40 -15.28
CA ASP A 94 -2.85 7.14 -14.37
C ASP A 94 -2.07 7.91 -13.30
N VAL A 95 -0.96 7.36 -12.80
CA VAL A 95 -0.06 8.05 -11.88
C VAL A 95 0.59 9.26 -12.57
N GLN A 96 1.11 9.08 -13.79
CA GLN A 96 1.71 10.17 -14.55
C GLN A 96 0.73 11.32 -14.77
N ASN A 97 -0.50 11.02 -15.23
CA ASN A 97 -1.54 12.03 -15.43
C ASN A 97 -1.86 12.80 -14.13
N SER A 98 -1.91 12.09 -13.00
CA SER A 98 -2.22 12.70 -11.69
C SER A 98 -1.08 13.60 -11.22
N LEU A 99 0.18 13.20 -11.42
CA LEU A 99 1.34 14.03 -11.12
C LEU A 99 1.41 15.27 -12.00
N ASP A 100 1.08 15.14 -13.29
CA ASP A 100 1.08 16.27 -14.22
C ASP A 100 -0.03 17.28 -13.88
N GLN A 101 -1.21 16.79 -13.48
CA GLN A 101 -2.28 17.65 -12.98
C GLN A 101 -1.87 18.39 -11.68
N ALA A 102 -1.25 17.68 -10.74
CA ALA A 102 -0.79 18.28 -9.48
C ALA A 102 0.23 19.40 -9.72
N ARG A 103 1.14 19.23 -10.69
CA ARG A 103 2.13 20.26 -11.08
C ARG A 103 1.50 21.48 -11.75
N GLN A 104 0.39 21.32 -12.47
CA GLN A 104 -0.30 22.43 -13.13
C GLN A 104 -1.15 23.25 -12.16
N ASN A 105 -1.53 22.67 -11.02
CA ASN A 105 -2.35 23.31 -9.99
C ASN A 105 -1.52 24.04 -8.92
N GLN A 106 -0.19 24.07 -9.07
CA GLN A 106 0.77 24.78 -8.20
C GLN A 106 1.10 26.16 -8.78
#